data_AF-A0A2V7WJX8-F1
#
_entry.id   AF-A0A2V7WJX8-F1
#
_cell.length_a   1.000
_cell.length_b   1.000
_cell.length_c   1.000
_cell.angle_alpha   90.00
_cell.angle_beta   90.00
_cell.angle_gamma   90.00
#
_symmetry.space_group_name_H-M   'P 1'
#
loop_
_entity.id
_entity.type
_entity.pdbx_description
1 polymer ?
#
loop_
_entity_poly.entity_id
_entity_poly.type
_entity_poly.pdbx_seq_one_letter_code
_entity_poly.pdbx_strand_id
1 'polypeptide(L)'
;MDRESATERIPLASSEDLRVRWRGLALIFDEPTLNRLVALLAERIPEIEDLKVHVTPGELAVTAMIHRFGVPLSAKATLSQLRLKDGFLAFVLDKVQALSFIPIPDQLLSYLVQRAPRGLLTYYPDDRIMVVNLAPWMPPGIDLSLERTVFAEGALTLEFGDGSYDLGLVLGDVPGASDQD
;
A
#
# COMPACT_ATOMS: atom_id res chain seq x y z
N MET A 1 -62.27 -16.10 -1.05
CA MET A 1 -61.26 -17.16 -1.26
C MET A 1 -60.02 -16.41 -1.68
N ASP A 2 -59.37 -15.81 -0.71
CA ASP A 2 -58.43 -14.71 -0.90
C ASP A 2 -57.03 -15.25 -0.69
N ARG A 3 -56.25 -15.28 -1.76
CA ARG A 3 -54.83 -15.62 -1.74
C ARG A 3 -54.09 -14.36 -1.33
N GLU A 4 -53.86 -14.21 -0.03
CA GLU A 4 -52.93 -13.22 0.49
C GLU A 4 -51.51 -13.71 0.17
N SER A 5 -50.90 -13.06 -0.83
CA SER A 5 -49.48 -13.24 -1.16
C SER A 5 -48.66 -12.73 0.02
N ALA A 6 -48.25 -13.64 0.90
CA ALA A 6 -47.20 -13.37 1.86
C ALA A 6 -45.90 -13.10 1.09
N THR A 7 -45.62 -11.82 0.84
CA THR A 7 -44.27 -11.37 0.52
C THR A 7 -43.41 -11.71 1.72
N GLU A 8 -42.74 -12.85 1.65
CA GLU A 8 -41.70 -13.28 2.56
C GLU A 8 -40.64 -12.17 2.57
N ARG A 9 -40.73 -11.29 3.58
CA ARG A 9 -39.68 -10.31 3.84
C ARG A 9 -38.47 -11.14 4.25
N ILE A 10 -37.53 -11.29 3.32
CA ILE A 10 -36.20 -11.81 3.63
C ILE A 10 -35.70 -10.98 4.82
N PRO A 11 -35.45 -11.57 6.00
CA PRO A 11 -34.90 -10.82 7.11
C PRO A 11 -33.57 -10.25 6.62
N LEU A 12 -33.46 -8.92 6.60
CA LEU A 12 -32.19 -8.23 6.44
C LEU A 12 -31.27 -8.81 7.50
N ALA A 13 -30.29 -9.59 7.06
CA ALA A 13 -29.28 -10.19 7.93
C ALA A 13 -28.79 -9.10 8.87
N SER A 14 -28.84 -9.39 10.17
CA SER A 14 -28.29 -8.54 11.22
C SER A 14 -26.92 -8.05 10.78
N SER A 15 -26.60 -6.77 11.02
CA SER A 15 -25.31 -6.18 10.62
C SER A 15 -24.07 -6.91 11.17
N GLU A 16 -24.24 -7.89 12.04
CA GLU A 16 -23.21 -8.83 12.52
C GLU A 16 -22.81 -9.92 11.50
N ASP A 17 -23.57 -10.11 10.42
CA ASP A 17 -23.44 -11.27 9.52
C ASP A 17 -22.52 -11.05 8.30
N LEU A 18 -22.04 -9.83 8.05
CA LEU A 18 -21.26 -9.51 6.86
C LEU A 18 -19.75 -9.53 7.13
N ARG A 19 -19.22 -10.62 7.69
CA ARG A 19 -17.79 -10.77 7.98
C ARG A 19 -17.06 -11.58 6.90
N VAL A 20 -16.04 -10.98 6.29
CA VAL A 20 -15.07 -11.69 5.45
C VAL A 20 -13.94 -12.19 6.33
N ARG A 21 -13.50 -13.43 6.10
CA ARG A 21 -12.36 -14.03 6.78
C ARG A 21 -11.46 -14.65 5.74
N TRP A 22 -10.16 -14.54 5.92
CA TRP A 22 -9.18 -15.21 5.07
C TRP A 22 -8.24 -16.06 5.91
N ARG A 23 -7.70 -17.09 5.25
CA ARG A 23 -6.62 -17.93 5.74
C ARG A 23 -5.61 -18.07 4.62
N GLY A 24 -4.42 -17.51 4.81
CA GLY A 24 -3.38 -17.45 3.77
C GLY A 24 -3.81 -16.60 2.56
N LEU A 25 -4.00 -15.30 2.77
CA LEU A 25 -4.24 -14.37 1.66
C LEU A 25 -2.89 -14.04 1.00
N ALA A 26 -2.78 -14.26 -0.30
CA ALA A 26 -1.61 -13.88 -1.09
C ALA A 26 -2.01 -12.85 -2.15
N LEU A 27 -1.29 -11.73 -2.21
CA LEU A 27 -1.41 -10.74 -3.28
C LEU A 27 -0.15 -10.80 -4.13
N ILE A 28 -0.33 -11.00 -5.43
CA ILE A 28 0.76 -11.07 -6.40
C ILE A 28 0.67 -9.83 -7.28
N PHE A 29 1.73 -9.04 -7.28
CA PHE A 29 1.86 -7.85 -8.12
C PHE A 29 2.96 -8.09 -9.14
N ASP A 30 2.58 -8.10 -10.42
CA ASP A 30 3.56 -8.10 -11.50
C ASP A 30 4.26 -6.73 -11.58
N GLU A 31 5.46 -6.72 -12.17
CA GLU A 31 6.24 -5.50 -12.37
C GLU A 31 5.47 -4.37 -13.08
N PRO A 32 4.65 -4.62 -14.13
CA PRO A 32 3.79 -3.59 -14.72
C PRO A 32 2.82 -2.94 -13.73
N THR A 33 2.18 -3.73 -12.87
CA THR A 33 1.26 -3.24 -11.84
C THR A 33 2.01 -2.42 -10.80
N LEU A 34 3.17 -2.91 -10.32
CA LEU A 34 4.01 -2.16 -9.39
C LEU A 34 4.44 -0.81 -9.96
N ASN A 35 4.88 -0.77 -11.22
CA ASN A 35 5.27 0.47 -11.89
C ASN A 35 4.11 1.46 -12.02
N ARG A 36 2.88 0.99 -12.25
CA ARG A 36 1.69 1.88 -12.23
C ARG A 36 1.42 2.43 -10.84
N LEU A 37 1.52 1.61 -9.80
CA LEU A 37 1.32 2.04 -8.42
C LEU A 37 2.36 3.08 -7.99
N VAL A 38 3.63 2.87 -8.31
CA VAL A 38 4.68 3.84 -7.97
C VAL A 38 4.62 5.12 -8.80
N ALA A 39 4.14 5.07 -10.05
CA ALA A 39 3.90 6.26 -10.85
C ALA A 39 2.82 7.15 -10.19
N LEU A 40 1.71 6.56 -9.73
CA LEU A 40 0.66 7.28 -8.99
C LEU A 40 1.18 7.88 -7.68
N LEU A 41 2.16 7.22 -7.04
CA LEU A 41 2.82 7.75 -5.85
C LEU A 41 3.76 8.92 -6.19
N ALA A 42 4.52 8.81 -7.28
CA ALA A 42 5.45 9.83 -7.74
C ALA A 42 4.74 11.15 -8.09
N GLU A 43 3.55 11.07 -8.72
CA GLU A 43 2.71 12.24 -9.01
C GLU A 43 2.36 13.07 -7.77
N ARG A 44 2.45 12.48 -6.56
CA ARG A 44 2.17 13.16 -5.29
C ARG A 44 3.40 13.83 -4.68
N ILE A 45 4.60 13.58 -5.19
CA ILE A 45 5.88 14.07 -4.63
C ILE A 45 6.52 14.98 -5.69
N PRO A 46 6.45 16.32 -5.55
CA PRO A 46 6.81 17.28 -6.61
C PRO A 46 8.24 17.14 -7.14
N GLU A 47 9.17 16.70 -6.30
CA GLU A 47 10.59 16.56 -6.64
C GLU A 47 10.90 15.27 -7.42
N ILE A 48 9.98 14.31 -7.47
CA ILE A 48 10.14 13.05 -8.20
C ILE A 48 9.53 13.20 -9.59
N GLU A 49 10.36 13.11 -10.61
CA GLU A 49 9.96 13.17 -12.02
C GLU A 49 9.51 11.81 -12.55
N ASP A 50 10.25 10.76 -12.19
CA ASP A 50 9.96 9.38 -12.60
C ASP A 50 10.31 8.43 -11.45
N LEU A 51 9.51 7.38 -11.29
CA LEU A 51 9.73 6.36 -10.27
C LEU A 51 9.42 5.00 -10.89
N LYS A 52 10.44 4.13 -10.92
CA LYS A 52 10.35 2.80 -11.51
C LYS A 52 10.74 1.75 -10.50
N VAL A 53 10.09 0.61 -10.59
CA VAL A 53 10.35 -0.58 -9.79
C VAL A 53 10.77 -1.70 -10.72
N HIS A 54 11.81 -2.41 -10.32
CA HIS A 54 12.25 -3.62 -10.98
C HIS A 54 12.37 -4.74 -9.94
N VAL A 55 11.77 -5.88 -10.23
CA VAL A 55 11.75 -7.02 -9.32
C VAL A 55 12.79 -8.04 -9.77
N THR A 56 13.81 -8.27 -8.94
CA THR A 56 14.79 -9.34 -9.14
C THR A 56 14.64 -10.40 -8.04
N PRO A 57 15.09 -11.65 -8.27
CA PRO A 57 14.96 -12.69 -7.26
C PRO A 57 15.62 -12.28 -5.93
N GLY A 58 14.81 -12.18 -4.87
CA GLY A 58 15.26 -11.82 -3.52
C GLY A 58 15.37 -10.32 -3.21
N GLU A 59 15.18 -9.42 -4.17
CA GLU A 59 15.29 -7.97 -3.93
C GLU A 59 14.33 -7.13 -4.80
N LEU A 60 13.97 -5.94 -4.33
CA LEU A 60 13.22 -4.94 -5.09
C LEU A 60 14.12 -3.74 -5.36
N ALA A 61 14.41 -3.46 -6.62
CA ALA A 61 15.15 -2.29 -7.03
C ALA A 61 14.19 -1.16 -7.40
N VAL A 62 14.34 -0.01 -6.75
CA VAL A 62 13.57 1.20 -7.03
C VAL A 62 14.50 2.24 -7.64
N THR A 63 14.15 2.80 -8.79
CA THR A 63 14.90 3.89 -9.43
C THR A 63 14.02 5.12 -9.49
N ALA A 64 14.46 6.20 -8.86
CA ALA A 64 13.81 7.50 -8.86
C ALA A 64 14.64 8.51 -9.66
N MET A 65 13.99 9.28 -10.53
CA MET A 65 14.57 10.46 -11.15
C MET A 65 14.04 11.68 -10.40
N ILE A 66 14.94 12.48 -9.84
CA ILE A 66 14.62 13.59 -8.95
C ILE A 66 15.13 14.87 -9.59
N HIS A 67 14.30 15.91 -9.64
CA HIS A 67 14.73 17.23 -10.11
C HIS A 67 15.23 18.08 -8.94
N ARG A 68 16.54 18.37 -8.90
CA ARG A 68 17.14 19.20 -7.86
C ARG A 68 17.99 20.31 -8.47
N PHE A 69 17.71 21.56 -8.11
CA PHE A 69 18.42 22.74 -8.62
C PHE A 69 18.47 22.82 -10.17
N GLY A 70 17.45 22.30 -10.86
CA GLY A 70 17.39 22.27 -12.32
C GLY A 70 18.22 21.16 -12.99
N VAL A 71 18.80 20.25 -12.21
CA VAL A 71 19.55 19.10 -12.72
C VAL A 71 18.80 17.81 -12.36
N PRO A 72 18.57 16.91 -13.33
CA PRO A 72 18.01 15.60 -13.04
C PRO A 72 19.04 14.71 -12.34
N LEU A 73 18.66 14.15 -11.20
CA LEU A 73 19.46 13.21 -10.43
C LEU A 73 18.77 11.84 -10.45
N SER A 74 19.45 10.83 -10.98
CA SER A 74 18.99 9.44 -10.89
C SER A 74 19.47 8.81 -9.57
N ALA A 75 18.54 8.30 -8.78
CA ALA A 75 18.74 7.61 -7.53
C ALA A 75 18.21 6.18 -7.64
N LYS A 76 18.99 5.19 -7.19
CA LYS A 76 18.60 3.79 -7.11
C LYS A 76 18.64 3.34 -5.65
N ALA A 77 17.56 2.73 -5.19
CA ALA A 77 17.46 2.06 -3.91
C ALA A 77 17.21 0.56 -4.10
N THR A 78 17.84 -0.28 -3.28
CA THR A 78 17.53 -1.71 -3.18
C THR A 78 16.83 -1.97 -1.86
N LEU A 79 15.75 -2.73 -1.90
CA LEU A 79 14.92 -3.10 -0.76
C LEU A 79 14.96 -4.61 -0.60
N SER A 80 15.24 -5.08 0.62
CA SER A 80 15.28 -6.52 0.95
C SER A 80 14.09 -7.00 1.76
N GLN A 81 13.44 -6.11 2.50
CA GLN A 81 12.38 -6.46 3.44
C GLN A 81 11.24 -5.47 3.38
N LEU A 82 10.02 -6.02 3.38
CA LEU A 82 8.77 -5.29 3.51
C LEU A 82 8.04 -5.77 4.76
N ARG A 83 7.39 -4.83 5.45
CA ARG A 83 6.46 -5.13 6.54
C ARG A 83 5.23 -4.27 6.41
N LEU A 84 4.05 -4.86 6.42
CA LEU A 84 2.78 -4.14 6.54
C LEU A 84 2.19 -4.43 7.91
N LYS A 85 1.85 -3.37 8.65
CA LYS A 85 1.11 -3.46 9.89
C LYS A 85 0.30 -2.18 10.12
N ASP A 86 -0.95 -2.30 10.56
CA ASP A 86 -1.82 -1.17 10.90
C ASP A 86 -1.92 -0.10 9.78
N GLY A 87 -1.83 -0.52 8.52
CA GLY A 87 -1.83 0.38 7.37
C GLY A 87 -0.51 1.11 7.12
N PHE A 88 0.58 0.75 7.79
CA PHE A 88 1.92 1.27 7.52
C PHE A 88 2.77 0.23 6.81
N LEU A 89 3.25 0.57 5.62
CA LEU A 89 4.14 -0.26 4.83
C LEU A 89 5.59 0.22 5.02
N ALA A 90 6.36 -0.54 5.77
CA ALA A 90 7.77 -0.29 6.03
C ALA A 90 8.67 -1.07 5.06
N PHE A 91 9.72 -0.42 4.60
CA PHE A 91 10.74 -0.95 3.71
C PHE A 91 12.12 -0.72 4.32
N VAL A 92 12.95 -1.75 4.34
CA VAL A 92 14.37 -1.62 4.69
C VAL A 92 15.17 -1.24 3.45
N LEU A 93 15.88 -0.12 3.50
CA LEU A 93 16.75 0.36 2.41
C LEU A 93 18.17 -0.19 2.61
N ASP A 94 18.51 -1.27 1.91
CA ASP A 94 19.84 -1.89 2.00
C ASP A 94 20.91 -0.98 1.39
N LYS A 95 20.62 -0.46 0.21
CA LYS A 95 21.58 0.32 -0.58
C LYS A 95 20.85 1.44 -1.28
N VAL A 96 21.32 2.67 -1.10
CA VAL A 96 20.79 3.85 -1.79
C VAL A 96 21.94 4.61 -2.44
N GLN A 97 21.91 4.74 -3.76
CA GLN A 97 22.96 5.37 -4.56
C GLN A 97 22.40 6.32 -5.61
N ALA A 98 23.08 7.43 -5.86
CA ALA A 98 22.85 8.33 -6.97
C ALA A 98 23.91 8.15 -8.05
N LEU A 99 23.55 8.46 -9.30
CA LEU A 99 24.44 8.38 -10.47
C LEU A 99 25.13 7.01 -10.60
N SER A 100 24.46 5.94 -10.17
CA SER A 100 24.92 4.54 -10.19
C SER A 100 26.08 4.16 -9.24
N PHE A 101 26.71 5.10 -8.52
CA PHE A 101 27.82 4.75 -7.61
C PHE A 101 27.92 5.58 -6.32
N ILE A 102 27.35 6.79 -6.29
CA ILE A 102 27.52 7.71 -5.16
C ILE A 102 26.51 7.34 -4.06
N PRO A 103 26.92 6.95 -2.84
CA PRO A 103 25.95 6.72 -1.77
C PRO A 103 25.16 8.00 -1.47
N ILE A 104 23.84 7.88 -1.36
CA ILE A 104 23.00 9.03 -1.04
C ILE A 104 23.06 9.31 0.46
N PRO A 105 23.35 10.56 0.89
CA PRO A 105 23.29 10.93 2.30
C PRO A 105 21.86 10.88 2.83
N ASP A 106 21.69 10.44 4.08
CA ASP A 106 20.39 10.31 4.74
C ASP A 106 19.64 11.66 4.84
N GLN A 107 20.36 12.79 4.82
CA GLN A 107 19.74 14.12 4.74
C GLN A 107 18.93 14.32 3.46
N LEU A 108 19.35 13.72 2.34
CA LEU A 108 18.61 13.84 1.07
C LEU A 108 17.32 13.02 1.12
N LEU A 109 17.36 11.83 1.71
CA LEU A 109 16.16 11.01 1.93
C LEU A 109 15.17 11.72 2.87
N SER A 110 15.68 12.26 3.97
CA SER A 110 14.89 13.07 4.91
C SER A 110 14.25 14.28 4.22
N TYR A 111 14.98 14.94 3.32
CA TYR A 111 14.46 16.06 2.54
C TYR A 111 13.30 15.64 1.62
N LEU A 112 13.42 14.52 0.90
CA LEU A 112 12.33 14.03 0.04
C LEU A 112 11.07 13.72 0.85
N VAL A 113 11.24 13.12 2.04
CA VAL A 113 10.13 12.81 2.96
C VAL A 113 9.43 14.09 3.44
N GLN A 114 10.18 15.16 3.70
CA GLN A 114 9.62 16.47 4.08
C GLN A 114 8.82 17.14 2.96
N ARG A 115 9.11 16.79 1.70
CA ARG A 115 8.41 17.33 0.53
C ARG A 115 7.19 16.51 0.13
N ALA A 116 7.15 15.25 0.51
CA ALA A 116 5.96 14.43 0.35
C ALA A 116 4.77 15.01 1.15
N PRO A 117 3.52 14.72 0.74
CA PRO A 117 2.33 15.09 1.49
C PRO A 117 2.45 14.68 2.97
N ARG A 118 1.97 15.56 3.86
CA ARG A 118 2.09 15.33 5.30
C ARG A 118 1.48 13.99 5.70
N GLY A 119 2.27 13.19 6.42
CA GLY A 119 1.85 11.88 6.91
C GLY A 119 1.86 10.76 5.87
N LEU A 120 2.30 11.01 4.62
CA LEU A 120 2.43 9.98 3.59
C LEU A 120 3.71 9.14 3.79
N LEU A 121 4.85 9.81 3.99
CA LEU A 121 6.15 9.18 4.15
C LEU A 121 6.74 9.50 5.51
N THR A 122 7.47 8.54 6.09
CA THR A 122 8.32 8.72 7.27
C THR A 122 9.62 7.97 7.02
N TYR A 123 10.75 8.57 7.37
CA TYR A 123 12.05 7.94 7.21
C TYR A 123 12.79 7.89 8.54
N TYR A 124 13.25 6.69 8.90
CA TYR A 124 14.05 6.40 10.08
C TYR A 124 15.50 6.20 9.65
N PRO A 125 16.39 7.19 9.84
CA PRO A 125 17.74 7.16 9.29
C PRO A 125 18.62 6.09 9.95
N ASP A 126 18.47 5.87 11.26
CA ASP A 126 19.32 4.96 12.04
C ASP A 126 19.27 3.53 11.51
N ASP A 127 18.07 3.07 11.13
CA ASP A 127 17.84 1.74 10.58
C ASP A 127 17.63 1.75 9.05
N ARG A 128 17.70 2.93 8.42
CA ARG A 128 17.37 3.15 7.00
C ARG A 128 16.03 2.58 6.58
N ILE A 129 15.01 2.78 7.41
CA ILE A 129 13.65 2.31 7.14
C ILE A 129 12.83 3.45 6.55
N MET A 130 12.25 3.21 5.37
CA MET A 130 11.23 4.09 4.79
C MET A 130 9.85 3.51 5.10
N VAL A 131 8.94 4.33 5.62
CA VAL A 131 7.57 3.93 5.92
C VAL A 131 6.60 4.75 5.08
N VAL A 132 5.73 4.05 4.36
CA VAL A 132 4.62 4.62 3.60
C VAL A 132 3.33 4.39 4.38
N ASN A 133 2.59 5.45 4.65
CA ASN A 133 1.29 5.36 5.27
C ASN A 133 0.23 5.00 4.24
N LEU A 134 -0.21 3.75 4.25
CA LEU A 134 -1.27 3.23 3.39
C LEU A 134 -2.67 3.37 4.00
N ALA A 135 -2.80 3.80 5.26
CA ALA A 135 -4.08 3.89 5.96
C ALA A 135 -5.17 4.65 5.19
N PRO A 136 -4.89 5.76 4.47
CA PRO A 136 -5.90 6.46 3.67
C PRO A 136 -6.53 5.64 2.53
N TRP A 137 -5.88 4.55 2.11
CA TRP A 137 -6.37 3.67 1.04
C TRP A 137 -6.87 2.33 1.54
N MET A 138 -6.69 2.02 2.83
CA MET A 138 -7.20 0.79 3.41
C MET A 138 -8.66 0.99 3.84
N PRO A 139 -9.55 0.02 3.59
CA PRO A 139 -10.87 0.02 4.19
C PRO A 139 -10.79 0.15 5.72
N PRO A 140 -11.65 0.97 6.34
CA PRO A 140 -11.61 1.20 7.79
C PRO A 140 -11.88 -0.11 8.53
N GLY A 141 -11.02 -0.46 9.48
CA GLY A 141 -11.14 -1.68 10.28
C GLY A 141 -10.49 -2.93 9.66
N ILE A 142 -9.82 -2.82 8.51
CA ILE A 142 -9.02 -3.93 7.98
C ILE A 142 -7.68 -3.99 8.72
N ASP A 143 -7.39 -5.15 9.29
CA ASP A 143 -6.08 -5.45 9.85
C ASP A 143 -5.37 -6.45 8.94
N LEU A 144 -4.35 -5.98 8.24
CA LEU A 144 -3.49 -6.79 7.38
C LEU A 144 -2.10 -6.83 8.00
N SER A 145 -1.68 -8.02 8.41
CA SER A 145 -0.31 -8.29 8.84
C SER A 145 0.41 -9.08 7.76
N LEU A 146 1.46 -8.49 7.21
CA LEU A 146 2.32 -9.16 6.23
C LEU A 146 3.25 -10.13 6.95
N GLU A 147 3.12 -11.42 6.67
CA GLU A 147 3.97 -12.46 7.27
C GLU A 147 5.23 -12.69 6.43
N ARG A 148 5.09 -12.67 5.11
CA ARG A 148 6.20 -12.94 4.21
C ARG A 148 6.09 -12.13 2.93
N THR A 149 7.25 -11.75 2.42
CA THR A 149 7.41 -11.16 1.10
C THR A 149 8.32 -12.04 0.27
N VAL A 150 7.92 -12.32 -0.96
CA VAL A 150 8.71 -13.08 -1.93
C VAL A 150 8.86 -12.26 -3.20
N PHE A 151 10.10 -12.06 -3.63
CA PHE A 151 10.43 -11.45 -4.92
C PHE A 151 10.90 -12.57 -5.84
N ALA A 152 10.09 -12.90 -6.84
CA ALA A 152 10.39 -13.98 -7.78
C ALA A 152 9.76 -13.69 -9.14
N GLU A 153 10.45 -14.09 -10.22
CA GLU A 153 9.90 -14.10 -11.58
C GLU A 153 9.30 -12.76 -12.05
N GLY A 154 9.88 -11.62 -11.63
CA GLY A 154 9.36 -10.29 -12.00
C GLY A 154 8.08 -9.89 -11.26
N ALA A 155 7.75 -10.58 -10.16
CA ALA A 155 6.58 -10.33 -9.35
C ALA A 155 6.91 -10.23 -7.85
N LEU A 156 6.16 -9.35 -7.17
CA LEU A 156 6.13 -9.21 -5.72
C LEU A 156 4.94 -10.00 -5.18
N THR A 157 5.20 -11.04 -4.40
CA THR A 157 4.17 -11.77 -3.67
C THR A 157 4.19 -11.35 -2.20
N LEU A 158 3.05 -10.85 -1.74
CA LEU A 158 2.77 -10.48 -0.36
C LEU A 158 1.88 -11.55 0.26
N GLU A 159 2.42 -12.29 1.23
CA GLU A 159 1.69 -13.32 1.98
C GLU A 159 1.25 -12.74 3.33
N PHE A 160 -0.06 -12.69 3.54
CA PHE A 160 -0.68 -12.17 4.75
C PHE A 160 -1.14 -13.31 5.65
N GLY A 161 -1.05 -13.05 6.96
CA GLY A 161 -1.59 -13.94 7.98
C GLY A 161 -3.11 -14.01 7.97
N ASP A 162 -3.65 -14.87 8.83
CA ASP A 162 -5.09 -14.99 9.05
C ASP A 162 -5.68 -13.66 9.53
N GLY A 163 -6.84 -13.30 8.99
CA GLY A 163 -7.50 -12.06 9.34
C GLY A 163 -8.98 -12.06 9.02
N SER A 164 -9.65 -10.98 9.41
CA SER A 164 -11.06 -10.79 9.17
C SER A 164 -11.39 -9.32 8.97
N TYR A 165 -12.42 -9.08 8.19
CA TYR A 165 -12.92 -7.75 7.91
C TYR A 165 -14.44 -7.73 8.02
N ASP A 166 -14.97 -6.71 8.69
CA ASP A 166 -16.41 -6.47 8.76
C ASP A 166 -16.86 -5.61 7.58
N LEU A 167 -17.56 -6.23 6.63
CA LEU A 167 -18.09 -5.52 5.46
C LEU A 167 -19.24 -4.59 5.82
N GLY A 168 -19.87 -4.75 7.00
CA GLY A 168 -20.88 -3.81 7.49
C GLY A 168 -20.33 -2.37 7.58
N LEU A 169 -19.02 -2.20 7.77
CA LEU A 169 -18.37 -0.89 7.79
C LEU A 169 -18.21 -0.25 6.40
N VAL A 170 -18.22 -1.04 5.32
CA VAL A 170 -18.13 -0.55 3.93
C VAL A 170 -19.50 -0.43 3.30
N LEU A 171 -20.39 -1.38 3.61
CA LEU A 171 -21.74 -1.48 3.04
C LEU A 171 -22.78 -0.73 3.87
N GLY A 172 -22.44 -0.28 5.08
CA GLY A 172 -23.33 0.44 6.00
C GLY A 172 -23.71 1.86 5.59
N ASP A 173 -23.20 2.37 4.46
CA ASP A 173 -23.59 3.65 3.87
C ASP A 173 -24.51 3.44 2.65
N VAL A 174 -25.57 2.65 2.82
CA VAL A 174 -26.72 2.66 1.89
C VAL A 174 -27.78 3.60 2.46
N PRO A 175 -27.89 4.85 1.96
CA PRO A 175 -28.98 5.74 2.35
C PRO A 175 -30.27 5.22 1.73
N GLY A 176 -31.08 4.52 2.53
CA GLY A 176 -32.32 3.94 2.03
C GLY A 176 -33.09 3.10 3.03
N ALA A 177 -33.27 3.56 4.26
CA ALA A 177 -34.29 3.01 5.16
C ALA A 177 -34.77 4.04 6.21
N SER A 178 -34.82 5.31 5.83
CA SER A 178 -35.50 6.35 6.60
C SER A 178 -36.59 6.96 5.73
N ASP A 179 -37.64 6.19 5.53
CA ASP A 179 -38.98 6.69 5.24
C ASP A 179 -39.95 5.52 5.36
N GLN A 180 -40.66 5.45 6.49
CA GLN A 180 -42.13 5.49 6.49
C GLN A 180 -42.64 5.58 7.93
N ASP A 181 -43.38 6.67 8.14
CA ASP A 181 -44.27 6.97 9.26
C ASP A 181 -45.26 5.83 9.59
#